data_AF-A0A940TS72-F1
#
_entry.id   AF-A0A940TS72-F1
#
_cell.length_a   1.000
_cell.length_b   1.000
_cell.length_c   1.000
_cell.angle_alpha   90.00
_cell.angle_beta   90.00
_cell.angle_gamma   90.00
#
_symmetry.space_group_name_H-M   'P 1'
#
loop_
_entity.id
_entity.type
_entity.pdbx_description
1 polymer ?
#
loop_
_entity_poly.entity_id
_entity_poly.type
_entity_poly.pdbx_seq_one_letter_code
_entity_poly.pdbx_strand_id
1 'polypeptide(L)'
;MKIFLIGLGFILLVWILYSFLFRKTKPQTDRPCFLCGEKSNFGYSECAEEAMKNIKSMCGKCMISQLEKDYGTFSGRAVVIQPASGPPCYVFHSNEEWGKFFKESKMDADARAYLLRMNPICQDCGSKANFLWIESSGLTEHNFGNVLKKGFSETLLPRNPKPVSLCGKCCVRHIAKTLEARDITYLEVSGPRGEADGFVVPMAF
;
A
#
# COMPACT_ATOMS: atom_id res chain seq x y z
N MET A 1 -35.04 5.21 -29.83
CA MET A 1 -34.64 4.86 -28.44
C MET A 1 -34.14 3.43 -28.22
N LYS A 2 -34.34 2.46 -29.13
CA LYS A 2 -33.84 1.08 -28.94
C LYS A 2 -32.34 0.89 -29.26
N ILE A 3 -31.79 1.66 -30.20
CA ILE A 3 -30.38 1.54 -30.63
C ILE A 3 -29.39 2.02 -29.55
N PHE A 4 -29.76 3.06 -28.78
CA PHE A 4 -28.94 3.58 -27.69
C PHE A 4 -28.79 2.60 -26.51
N LEU A 5 -29.84 1.81 -26.21
CA LEU A 5 -29.80 0.80 -25.15
C LEU A 5 -28.91 -0.40 -25.51
N ILE A 6 -28.87 -0.75 -26.81
CA ILE A 6 -28.00 -1.83 -27.31
C ILE A 6 -26.53 -1.40 -27.24
N GLY A 7 -26.22 -0.14 -27.59
CA GLY A 7 -24.86 0.41 -27.48
C GLY A 7 -24.34 0.49 -26.05
N LEU A 8 -25.17 0.96 -25.10
CA LEU A 8 -24.82 1.01 -23.68
C LEU A 8 -24.64 -0.38 -23.07
N GLY A 9 -25.47 -1.35 -23.47
CA GLY A 9 -25.33 -2.74 -23.06
C GLY A 9 -24.04 -3.37 -23.57
N PHE A 10 -23.61 -3.05 -24.79
CA PHE A 10 -22.35 -3.53 -25.35
C PHE A 10 -21.13 -2.92 -24.66
N ILE A 11 -21.17 -1.63 -24.31
CA ILE A 11 -20.09 -0.96 -23.57
C ILE A 11 -19.96 -1.55 -22.17
N LEU A 12 -21.09 -1.78 -21.47
CA LEU A 12 -21.10 -2.46 -20.17
C LEU A 12 -20.59 -3.90 -20.27
N LEU A 13 -20.98 -4.65 -21.30
CA LEU A 13 -20.49 -6.01 -21.52
C LEU A 13 -18.99 -6.04 -21.82
N VAL A 14 -18.48 -5.13 -22.66
CA VAL A 14 -17.05 -5.00 -22.95
C VAL A 14 -16.29 -4.55 -21.71
N TRP A 15 -16.84 -3.66 -20.89
CA TRP A 15 -16.22 -3.22 -19.64
C TRP A 15 -16.21 -4.33 -18.57
N ILE A 16 -17.28 -5.11 -18.47
CA ILE A 16 -17.36 -6.30 -17.60
C ILE A 16 -16.39 -7.38 -18.11
N LEU A 17 -16.33 -7.64 -19.41
CA LEU A 17 -15.38 -8.58 -20.02
C LEU A 17 -13.94 -8.11 -19.88
N TYR A 18 -13.65 -6.83 -20.05
CA TYR A 18 -12.32 -6.24 -19.82
C TYR A 18 -11.93 -6.38 -18.35
N SER A 19 -12.85 -6.01 -17.44
CA SER A 19 -12.65 -6.17 -16.00
C SER A 19 -12.55 -7.64 -15.57
N PHE A 20 -13.18 -8.59 -16.31
CA PHE A 20 -13.08 -10.04 -16.07
C PHE A 20 -11.82 -10.67 -16.68
N LEU A 21 -11.36 -10.18 -17.83
CA LEU A 21 -10.15 -10.67 -18.52
C LEU A 21 -8.88 -10.13 -17.85
N PHE A 22 -8.91 -8.91 -17.32
CA PHE A 22 -7.85 -8.39 -16.43
C PHE A 22 -8.00 -8.87 -14.97
N ARG A 23 -9.07 -9.62 -14.63
CA ARG A 23 -9.38 -10.07 -13.26
C ARG A 23 -8.52 -11.22 -12.74
N LYS A 24 -7.58 -11.74 -13.53
CA LYS A 24 -6.64 -12.77 -13.09
C LYS A 24 -5.30 -12.60 -13.78
N THR A 25 -4.56 -11.58 -13.40
CA THR A 25 -3.11 -11.71 -13.33
C THR A 25 -2.72 -11.68 -11.86
N LYS A 26 -2.84 -12.84 -11.21
CA LYS A 26 -1.83 -13.20 -10.20
C LYS A 26 -0.48 -12.81 -10.80
N PRO A 27 0.42 -12.13 -10.07
CA PRO A 27 1.72 -11.75 -10.61
C PRO A 27 2.32 -12.93 -11.37
N GLN A 28 2.51 -12.76 -12.68
CA GLN A 28 3.32 -13.67 -13.47
C GLN A 28 4.73 -13.59 -12.88
N THR A 29 5.02 -14.47 -11.94
CA THR A 29 6.37 -14.63 -11.38
C THR A 29 6.71 -16.11 -11.33
N ASP A 30 6.68 -16.75 -12.50
CA ASP A 30 7.51 -17.94 -12.77
C ASP A 30 9.01 -17.61 -12.64
N ARG A 31 9.35 -16.33 -12.47
CA ARG A 31 10.70 -15.87 -12.17
C ARG A 31 11.05 -16.18 -10.70
N PRO A 32 12.16 -16.89 -10.46
CA PRO A 32 12.63 -17.14 -9.12
C PRO A 32 12.96 -15.84 -8.39
N CYS A 33 13.01 -15.90 -7.07
CA CYS A 33 13.41 -14.79 -6.22
C CYS A 33 14.82 -14.33 -6.61
N PHE A 34 14.95 -13.04 -6.87
CA PHE A 34 16.19 -12.38 -7.26
C PHE A 34 17.33 -12.61 -6.26
N LEU A 35 17.03 -12.81 -4.97
CA LEU A 35 18.03 -12.97 -3.91
C LEU A 35 18.36 -14.42 -3.56
N CYS A 36 17.39 -15.33 -3.57
CA CYS A 36 17.60 -16.70 -3.08
C CYS A 36 17.19 -17.82 -4.04
N GLY A 37 16.64 -17.51 -5.21
CA GLY A 37 16.23 -18.51 -6.20
C GLY A 37 14.89 -19.21 -5.92
N GLU A 38 14.29 -19.03 -4.75
CA GLU A 38 13.00 -19.62 -4.37
C GLU A 38 11.82 -19.11 -5.20
N LYS A 39 10.66 -19.77 -5.11
CA LYS A 39 9.44 -19.26 -5.74
C LYS A 39 9.11 -17.85 -5.26
N SER A 40 8.89 -16.95 -6.21
CA SER A 40 8.51 -15.56 -5.95
C SER A 40 7.01 -15.38 -6.00
N ASN A 41 6.50 -14.48 -5.15
CA ASN A 41 5.10 -14.07 -5.15
C ASN A 41 4.95 -12.54 -5.00
N PHE A 42 6.05 -11.79 -4.91
CA PHE A 42 6.05 -10.34 -4.72
C PHE A 42 6.99 -9.68 -5.73
N GLY A 43 6.65 -8.48 -6.16
CA GLY A 43 7.63 -7.57 -6.75
C GLY A 43 8.13 -6.55 -5.72
N TYR A 44 9.40 -6.18 -5.81
CA TYR A 44 10.01 -5.16 -4.98
C TYR A 44 10.70 -4.11 -5.85
N SER A 45 10.48 -2.85 -5.53
CA SER A 45 11.08 -1.70 -6.22
C SER A 45 11.73 -0.75 -5.23
N GLU A 46 12.59 0.12 -5.75
CA GLU A 46 13.32 1.11 -4.95
C GLU A 46 12.55 2.43 -4.79
N CYS A 47 11.66 2.70 -5.75
CA CYS A 47 10.78 3.85 -5.84
C CYS A 47 9.36 3.35 -6.13
N ALA A 48 8.34 4.09 -5.70
CA ALA A 48 6.96 3.76 -6.00
C ALA A 48 6.65 3.85 -7.50
N GLU A 49 5.74 3.00 -7.97
CA GLU A 49 5.20 2.99 -9.33
C GLU A 49 6.29 2.80 -10.41
N GLU A 50 7.28 1.96 -10.11
CA GLU A 50 8.37 1.66 -11.04
C GLU A 50 7.90 0.91 -12.29
N ALA A 51 8.65 1.08 -13.39
CA ALA A 51 8.36 0.34 -14.60
C ALA A 51 8.49 -1.17 -14.33
N MET A 52 7.56 -2.00 -14.83
CA MET A 52 7.51 -3.45 -14.58
C MET A 52 8.85 -4.19 -14.82
N LYS A 53 9.71 -3.69 -15.71
CA LYS A 53 11.05 -4.23 -15.99
C LYS A 53 12.06 -4.02 -14.84
N ASN A 54 11.85 -3.01 -14.01
CA ASN A 54 12.71 -2.62 -12.89
C ASN A 54 12.26 -3.26 -11.56
N ILE A 55 11.05 -3.83 -11.52
CA ILE A 55 10.52 -4.53 -10.35
C ILE A 55 11.23 -5.88 -10.19
N LYS A 56 11.90 -6.06 -9.04
CA LYS A 56 12.64 -7.27 -8.69
C LYS A 56 11.69 -8.33 -8.13
N SER A 57 11.67 -9.52 -8.74
CA SER A 57 10.89 -10.67 -8.25
C SER A 57 11.44 -11.15 -6.89
N MET A 58 10.61 -11.22 -5.84
CA MET A 58 11.01 -11.64 -4.49
C MET A 58 10.05 -12.66 -3.86
N CYS A 59 10.61 -13.63 -3.13
CA CYS A 59 9.84 -14.43 -2.19
C CYS A 59 9.48 -13.59 -0.95
N GLY A 60 8.46 -14.00 -0.20
CA GLY A 60 7.97 -13.26 0.97
C GLY A 60 9.06 -13.01 2.01
N LYS A 61 9.91 -14.01 2.30
CA LYS A 61 11.01 -13.88 3.28
C LYS A 61 12.01 -12.80 2.88
N CYS A 62 12.44 -12.79 1.62
CA CYS A 62 13.40 -11.81 1.10
C CYS A 62 12.80 -10.40 1.04
N MET A 63 11.53 -10.28 0.64
CA MET A 63 10.81 -9.01 0.63
C MET A 63 10.68 -8.43 2.05
N ILE A 64 10.25 -9.24 3.03
CA ILE A 64 10.17 -8.80 4.43
C ILE A 64 11.53 -8.39 4.98
N SER A 65 12.59 -9.16 4.72
CA SER A 65 13.96 -8.79 5.13
C SER A 65 14.43 -7.47 4.51
N GLN A 66 14.01 -7.18 3.28
CA GLN A 66 14.31 -5.91 2.65
C GLN A 66 13.50 -4.75 3.28
N LEU A 67 12.23 -4.95 3.58
CA LEU A 67 11.43 -3.96 4.32
C LEU A 67 11.99 -3.70 5.72
N GLU A 68 12.50 -4.71 6.43
CA GLU A 68 13.16 -4.49 7.72
C GLU A 68 14.34 -3.53 7.62
N LYS A 69 15.08 -3.56 6.50
CA LYS A 69 16.16 -2.59 6.23
C LYS A 69 15.59 -1.22 5.94
N ASP A 70 14.63 -1.11 5.01
CA ASP A 70 14.05 0.18 4.60
C ASP A 70 13.43 0.91 5.81
N TYR A 71 12.57 0.22 6.57
CA TYR A 71 11.93 0.76 7.78
C TYR A 71 12.91 0.97 8.93
N GLY A 72 14.03 0.24 8.96
CA GLY A 72 15.07 0.38 9.98
C GLY A 72 16.00 1.57 9.76
N THR A 73 16.20 2.00 8.51
CA THR A 73 17.07 3.13 8.15
C THR A 73 16.29 4.42 7.87
N PHE A 74 14.97 4.34 7.67
CA PHE A 74 14.11 5.51 7.50
C PHE A 74 14.12 6.42 8.74
N SER A 75 14.44 7.69 8.54
CA SER A 75 14.55 8.68 9.63
C SER A 75 13.33 9.61 9.75
N GLY A 76 12.47 9.65 8.72
CA GLY A 76 11.23 10.41 8.73
C GLY A 76 10.11 9.75 9.55
N ARG A 77 8.88 10.23 9.38
CA ARG A 77 7.67 9.63 9.94
C ARG A 77 6.67 9.30 8.84
N ALA A 78 5.99 8.18 8.96
CA ALA A 78 5.00 7.79 7.96
C ALA A 78 3.71 7.24 8.55
N VAL A 79 2.60 7.57 7.92
CA VAL A 79 1.35 6.83 8.14
C VAL A 79 1.42 5.54 7.34
N VAL A 80 1.11 4.41 7.96
CA VAL A 80 1.13 3.10 7.29
C VAL A 80 -0.28 2.54 7.33
N ILE A 81 -0.95 2.51 6.18
CA ILE A 81 -2.25 1.85 6.04
C ILE A 81 -1.99 0.36 5.89
N GLN A 82 -2.61 -0.45 6.73
CA GLN A 82 -2.48 -1.91 6.72
C GLN A 82 -2.66 -2.49 5.30
N PRO A 83 -1.85 -3.50 4.90
CA PRO A 83 -2.05 -4.21 3.64
C PRO A 83 -3.50 -4.67 3.42
N ALA A 84 -4.02 -4.40 2.23
CA ALA A 84 -5.35 -4.77 1.79
C ALA A 84 -5.29 -5.52 0.45
N SER A 85 -6.18 -6.51 0.29
CA SER A 85 -6.36 -7.23 -0.97
C SER A 85 -7.03 -6.33 -2.02
N GLY A 86 -6.70 -6.56 -3.29
CA GLY A 86 -7.28 -5.83 -4.43
C GLY A 86 -6.26 -4.92 -5.11
N PRO A 87 -5.73 -3.87 -4.44
CA PRO A 87 -4.71 -3.01 -5.01
C PRO A 87 -3.43 -3.79 -5.39
N PRO A 88 -2.84 -3.54 -6.57
CA PRO A 88 -1.62 -4.22 -7.04
C PRO A 88 -0.35 -3.79 -6.32
N CYS A 89 -0.32 -2.58 -5.75
CA CYS A 89 0.89 -1.98 -5.19
C CYS A 89 0.73 -1.71 -3.69
N TYR A 90 1.84 -1.77 -2.95
CA TYR A 90 1.95 -1.36 -1.56
C TYR A 90 3.25 -0.55 -1.38
N VAL A 91 3.14 0.76 -1.53
CA VAL A 91 4.30 1.62 -1.79
C VAL A 91 4.32 2.84 -0.88
N PHE A 92 5.52 3.37 -0.67
CA PHE A 92 5.74 4.62 0.03
C PHE A 92 5.69 5.82 -0.91
N HIS A 93 5.02 6.88 -0.49
CA HIS A 93 5.15 8.21 -1.09
C HIS A 93 5.49 9.24 -0.03
N SER A 94 6.44 10.12 -0.34
CA SER A 94 6.65 11.32 0.45
C SER A 94 5.45 12.27 0.31
N ASN A 95 5.21 13.10 1.34
CA ASN A 95 4.20 14.15 1.28
C ASN A 95 4.42 15.12 0.10
N GLU A 96 5.69 15.37 -0.27
CA GLU A 96 6.05 16.24 -1.38
C GLU A 96 5.64 15.64 -2.73
N GLU A 97 6.01 14.38 -2.99
CA GLU A 97 5.61 13.68 -4.22
C GLU A 97 4.10 13.55 -4.30
N TRP A 98 3.45 13.17 -3.19
CA TRP A 98 2.02 13.01 -3.12
C TRP A 98 1.27 14.28 -3.51
N GLY A 99 1.69 15.44 -2.98
CA GLY A 99 1.09 16.73 -3.29
C GLY A 99 1.22 17.16 -4.77
N LYS A 100 2.22 16.63 -5.50
CA LYS A 100 2.39 16.90 -6.93
C LYS A 100 1.34 16.14 -7.77
N PHE A 101 1.08 14.88 -7.42
CA PHE A 101 0.19 14.00 -8.19
C PHE A 101 -1.28 14.11 -7.74
N PHE A 102 -1.54 14.31 -6.45
CA PHE A 102 -2.89 14.30 -5.87
C PHE A 102 -3.24 15.62 -5.18
N LYS A 103 -3.29 16.73 -5.94
CA LYS A 103 -3.50 18.09 -5.40
C LYS A 103 -4.77 18.27 -4.56
N GLU A 104 -5.82 17.52 -4.87
CA GLU A 104 -7.11 17.59 -4.15
C GLU A 104 -7.27 16.50 -3.08
N SER A 105 -6.24 15.66 -2.87
CA SER A 105 -6.32 14.56 -1.90
C SER A 105 -6.26 15.11 -0.47
N LYS A 106 -7.20 14.66 0.37
CA LYS A 106 -7.19 14.93 1.81
C LYS A 106 -6.19 14.07 2.60
N MET A 107 -5.55 13.09 1.97
CA MET A 107 -4.56 12.22 2.64
C MET A 107 -3.39 13.01 3.24
N ASP A 108 -2.78 13.95 2.50
CA ASP A 108 -1.65 14.78 2.99
C ASP A 108 -2.01 15.53 4.27
N ALA A 109 -3.17 16.20 4.27
CA ALA A 109 -3.68 16.92 5.43
C ALA A 109 -3.90 15.98 6.63
N ASP A 110 -4.46 14.79 6.37
CA ASP A 110 -4.66 13.78 7.41
C ASP A 110 -3.33 13.27 7.99
N ALA A 111 -2.31 12.88 7.20
CA ALA A 111 -1.03 12.48 7.82
C ALA A 111 -0.42 13.60 8.61
N ARG A 112 -0.35 14.82 8.06
CA ARG A 112 0.28 15.93 8.79
C ARG A 112 -0.38 16.11 10.15
N ALA A 113 -1.72 16.10 10.19
CA ALA A 113 -2.47 16.24 11.43
C ALA A 113 -2.24 15.07 12.41
N TYR A 114 -2.19 13.83 11.92
CA TYR A 114 -2.07 12.64 12.77
C TYR A 114 -0.63 12.32 13.18
N LEU A 115 0.36 12.55 12.32
CA LEU A 115 1.78 12.42 12.65
C LEU A 115 2.22 13.44 13.70
N LEU A 116 1.61 14.63 13.74
CA LEU A 116 1.82 15.61 14.82
C LEU A 116 1.32 15.12 16.19
N ARG A 117 0.36 14.18 16.20
CA ARG A 117 -0.24 13.62 17.43
C ARG A 117 0.25 12.20 17.73
N MET A 118 1.17 11.69 16.92
CA MET A 118 1.73 10.35 17.09
C MET A 118 2.45 10.25 18.43
N ASN A 119 2.24 9.14 19.14
CA ASN A 119 3.01 8.86 20.35
C ASN A 119 4.46 8.55 19.93
N PRO A 120 5.48 9.21 20.50
CA PRO A 120 6.86 8.93 20.15
C PRO A 120 7.35 7.55 20.60
N ILE A 121 6.55 6.81 21.38
CA ILE A 121 6.87 5.48 21.90
C ILE A 121 6.07 4.42 21.16
N CYS A 122 6.76 3.38 20.70
CA CYS A 122 6.18 2.21 20.06
C CYS A 122 5.29 1.46 21.05
N GLN A 123 4.03 1.29 20.70
CA GLN A 123 3.04 0.59 21.53
C GLN A 123 3.45 -0.86 21.81
N ASP A 124 4.11 -1.51 20.86
CA ASP A 124 4.44 -2.93 20.93
C ASP A 124 5.72 -3.25 21.73
N CYS A 125 6.70 -2.34 21.77
CA CYS A 125 8.03 -2.65 22.32
C CYS A 125 8.69 -1.51 23.10
N GLY A 126 8.07 -0.34 23.21
CA GLY A 126 8.61 0.80 23.96
C GLY A 126 9.76 1.57 23.28
N SER A 127 10.26 1.13 22.11
CA SER A 127 11.28 1.87 21.35
C SER A 127 10.71 3.15 20.70
N LYS A 128 11.55 4.02 20.15
CA LYS A 128 11.09 5.19 19.38
C LYS A 128 10.18 4.78 18.22
N ALA A 129 9.03 5.43 18.10
CA ALA A 129 8.08 5.24 17.02
C ALA A 129 8.30 6.27 15.91
N ASN A 130 8.24 5.79 14.67
CA ASN A 130 8.30 6.60 13.45
C ASN A 130 7.05 6.38 12.58
N PHE A 131 6.25 5.37 12.88
CA PHE A 131 5.15 4.94 12.02
C PHE A 131 3.83 5.02 12.77
N LEU A 132 2.81 5.57 12.11
CA LEU A 132 1.44 5.54 12.60
C LEU A 132 0.64 4.53 11.80
N TRP A 133 0.34 3.39 12.40
CA TRP A 133 -0.38 2.29 11.77
C TRP A 133 -1.89 2.52 11.80
N ILE A 134 -2.53 2.33 10.65
CA ILE A 134 -3.98 2.46 10.46
C ILE A 134 -4.51 1.16 9.86
N GLU A 135 -5.50 0.54 10.51
CA GLU A 135 -6.14 -0.63 9.95
C GLU A 135 -6.97 -0.30 8.71
N SER A 136 -6.99 -1.23 7.76
CA SER A 136 -7.59 -1.06 6.44
C SER A 136 -8.91 -1.82 6.29
N SER A 137 -9.60 -2.14 7.39
CA SER A 137 -10.89 -2.84 7.30
C SER A 137 -11.88 -2.00 6.50
N GLY A 138 -12.46 -2.63 5.48
CA GLY A 138 -13.36 -1.98 4.53
C GLY A 138 -12.66 -1.30 3.36
N LEU A 139 -11.33 -1.31 3.26
CA LEU A 139 -10.60 -0.92 2.06
C LEU A 139 -10.67 -2.02 1.01
N THR A 140 -10.95 -1.64 -0.24
CA THR A 140 -11.07 -2.53 -1.39
C THR A 140 -10.48 -1.83 -2.61
N GLU A 141 -10.21 -2.59 -3.68
CA GLU A 141 -9.79 -2.03 -4.98
C GLU A 141 -10.75 -0.96 -5.53
N HIS A 142 -12.03 -0.98 -5.17
CA HIS A 142 -13.05 -0.07 -5.72
C HIS A 142 -13.23 1.23 -4.94
N ASN A 143 -12.71 1.33 -3.71
CA ASN A 143 -12.99 2.48 -2.84
C ASN A 143 -11.75 3.27 -2.42
N PHE A 144 -10.56 2.91 -2.91
CA PHE A 144 -9.35 3.70 -2.67
C PHE A 144 -9.50 5.14 -3.15
N GLY A 145 -10.13 5.39 -4.30
CA GLY A 145 -10.43 6.76 -4.76
C GLY A 145 -11.27 7.59 -3.78
N ASN A 146 -12.15 6.94 -3.01
CA ASN A 146 -12.89 7.63 -1.94
C ASN A 146 -11.98 7.96 -0.74
N VAL A 147 -11.02 7.08 -0.42
CA VAL A 147 -10.00 7.35 0.61
C VAL A 147 -9.08 8.49 0.19
N LEU A 148 -8.64 8.54 -1.07
CA LEU A 148 -7.88 9.67 -1.62
C LEU A 148 -8.64 10.99 -1.47
N LYS A 149 -9.90 11.01 -1.90
CA LYS A 149 -10.74 12.22 -1.92
C LYS A 149 -11.11 12.71 -0.52
N LYS A 150 -11.45 11.80 0.40
CA LYS A 150 -11.98 12.15 1.74
C LYS A 150 -10.96 12.06 2.86
N GLY A 151 -9.82 11.40 2.62
CA GLY A 151 -8.82 11.13 3.65
C GLY A 151 -9.14 9.89 4.46
N PHE A 152 -8.13 9.29 5.08
CA PHE A 152 -8.31 8.11 5.94
C PHE A 152 -9.09 8.44 7.21
N SER A 153 -9.09 9.71 7.66
CA SER A 153 -9.77 10.15 8.88
C SER A 153 -11.29 10.10 8.76
N GLU A 154 -11.84 10.46 7.61
CA GLU A 154 -13.27 10.40 7.32
C GLU A 154 -13.72 9.01 6.82
N THR A 155 -12.78 8.17 6.35
CA THR A 155 -13.10 6.90 5.69
C THR A 155 -12.75 5.66 6.49
N LEU A 156 -11.48 5.49 6.87
CA LEU A 156 -10.98 4.29 7.53
C LEU A 156 -11.17 4.36 9.04
N LEU A 157 -10.78 5.47 9.67
CA LEU A 157 -10.80 5.59 11.14
C LEU A 157 -12.17 5.38 11.79
N PRO A 158 -13.31 5.82 11.22
CA PRO A 158 -14.61 5.61 11.86
C PRO A 158 -15.02 4.13 11.95
N ARG A 159 -14.37 3.25 11.19
CA ARG A 159 -14.69 1.81 11.09
C ARG A 159 -13.61 0.90 11.67
N ASN A 160 -12.51 1.47 12.14
CA ASN A 160 -11.33 0.75 12.57
C ASN A 160 -10.91 1.19 13.98
N PRO A 161 -10.11 0.39 14.68
CA PRO A 161 -9.47 0.79 15.92
C PRO A 161 -8.66 2.09 15.75
N LYS A 162 -8.38 2.75 16.89
CA LYS A 162 -7.54 3.95 16.88
C LYS A 162 -6.15 3.64 16.32
N PRO A 163 -5.53 4.59 15.58
CA PRO A 163 -4.19 4.41 15.06
C PRO A 163 -3.17 4.12 16.17
N VAL A 164 -2.20 3.26 15.88
CA VAL A 164 -1.17 2.84 16.84
C VAL A 164 0.21 3.29 16.39
N SER A 165 1.03 3.79 17.32
CA SER A 165 2.39 4.26 17.02
C SER A 165 3.37 3.08 17.11
N LEU A 166 4.17 2.86 16.06
CA LEU A 166 5.07 1.72 15.93
C LEU A 166 6.50 2.16 15.53
N CYS A 167 7.49 1.41 16.00
CA CYS A 167 8.85 1.46 15.44
C CYS A 167 8.92 0.65 14.13
N GLY A 168 9.98 0.83 13.34
CA GLY A 168 10.14 0.17 12.04
C GLY A 168 10.01 -1.36 12.12
N LYS A 169 10.70 -2.00 13.07
CA LYS A 169 10.62 -3.45 13.28
C LYS A 169 9.21 -3.93 13.59
N CYS A 170 8.48 -3.24 14.46
CA CYS A 170 7.11 -3.62 14.80
C CYS A 170 6.17 -3.38 13.63
N CYS A 171 6.35 -2.28 12.87
CA CYS A 171 5.54 -2.02 11.68
C CYS A 171 5.70 -3.13 10.62
N VAL A 172 6.92 -3.52 10.29
CA VAL A 172 7.18 -4.62 9.34
C VAL A 172 6.60 -5.94 9.84
N ARG A 173 6.64 -6.22 11.15
CA ARG A 173 5.98 -7.40 11.73
C ARG A 173 4.46 -7.38 11.52
N HIS A 174 3.81 -6.22 11.66
CA HIS A 174 2.37 -6.08 11.38
C HIS A 174 2.06 -6.26 9.90
N ILE A 175 2.92 -5.75 9.00
CA ILE A 175 2.82 -5.98 7.55
C ILE A 175 2.92 -7.47 7.24
N ALA A 176 3.99 -8.13 7.68
CA ALA A 176 4.23 -9.56 7.45
C ALA A 176 3.06 -10.42 7.93
N LYS A 177 2.60 -10.18 9.17
CA LYS A 177 1.45 -10.89 9.75
C LYS A 177 0.17 -10.67 8.92
N THR A 178 -0.06 -9.46 8.44
CA THR A 178 -1.24 -9.14 7.62
C THR A 178 -1.18 -9.85 6.26
N LEU A 179 -0.02 -9.82 5.60
CA LEU A 179 0.18 -10.47 4.31
C LEU A 179 -0.05 -11.98 4.40
N GLU A 180 0.54 -12.62 5.41
CA GLU A 180 0.39 -14.06 5.64
C GLU A 180 -1.04 -14.44 6.02
N ALA A 181 -1.64 -13.76 7.01
CA ALA A 181 -2.97 -14.10 7.50
C ALA A 181 -4.08 -13.91 6.45
N ARG A 182 -3.87 -13.04 5.45
CA ARG A 182 -4.84 -12.70 4.42
C ARG A 182 -4.46 -13.23 3.03
N ASP A 183 -3.36 -13.99 2.90
CA ASP A 183 -2.80 -14.48 1.62
C ASP A 183 -2.69 -13.36 0.56
N ILE A 184 -2.16 -12.21 0.97
CA ILE A 184 -2.02 -11.03 0.10
C ILE A 184 -0.67 -11.08 -0.62
N THR A 185 -0.71 -10.84 -1.92
CA THR A 185 0.47 -10.63 -2.78
C THR A 185 0.37 -9.28 -3.48
N TYR A 186 1.51 -8.62 -3.70
CA TYR A 186 1.58 -7.37 -4.44
C TYR A 186 2.48 -7.51 -5.68
N LEU A 187 2.06 -6.86 -6.76
CA LEU A 187 2.90 -6.68 -7.96
C LEU A 187 4.11 -5.81 -7.63
N GLU A 188 3.94 -4.84 -6.74
CA GLU A 188 5.01 -3.94 -6.33
C GLU A 188 4.91 -3.64 -4.83
N VAL A 189 6.05 -3.75 -4.15
CA VAL A 189 6.24 -3.29 -2.78
C VAL A 189 7.42 -2.34 -2.76
N SER A 190 7.23 -1.17 -2.17
CA SER A 190 8.29 -0.18 -1.97
C SER A 190 8.24 0.35 -0.54
N GLY A 191 9.35 0.19 0.19
CA GLY A 191 9.48 0.64 1.57
C GLY A 191 9.82 2.14 1.67
N PRO A 192 9.57 2.77 2.82
CA PRO A 192 9.96 4.15 3.08
C PRO A 192 11.48 4.28 3.14
N ARG A 193 12.02 5.36 2.57
CA ARG A 193 13.46 5.65 2.52
C ARG A 193 13.72 7.14 2.65
N GLY A 194 14.91 7.48 3.15
CA GLY A 194 15.30 8.87 3.40
C GLY A 194 14.67 9.44 4.67
N GLU A 195 14.39 10.73 4.65
CA GLU A 195 13.97 11.52 5.83
C GLU A 195 12.63 12.22 5.68
N ALA A 196 12.03 12.18 4.48
CA ALA A 196 10.78 12.88 4.21
C ALA A 196 9.60 12.16 4.88
N ASP A 197 8.74 12.94 5.57
CA ASP A 197 7.47 12.43 6.08
C ASP A 197 6.56 11.99 4.91
N GLY A 198 5.74 10.96 5.12
CA GLY A 198 4.93 10.40 4.04
C GLY A 198 3.92 9.34 4.47
N PHE A 199 3.61 8.45 3.53
CA PHE A 199 2.65 7.36 3.73
C PHE A 199 3.09 6.10 3.03
N VAL A 200 2.76 4.95 3.61
CA VAL A 200 2.79 3.67 2.94
C VAL A 200 1.36 3.20 2.80
N VAL A 201 0.90 3.01 1.56
CA VAL A 201 -0.51 2.71 1.26
C VAL A 201 -0.65 1.66 0.18
N PRO A 202 -1.69 0.82 0.24
CA PRO A 202 -2.06 -0.02 -0.88
C PRO A 202 -2.74 0.85 -1.95
N MET A 203 -2.31 0.75 -3.21
CA MET A 203 -2.82 1.59 -4.29
C MET A 203 -2.89 0.86 -5.63
N ALA A 204 -3.76 1.40 -6.50
CA ALA A 204 -3.78 1.07 -7.91
C ALA A 204 -2.83 2.00 -8.68
N PHE A 205 -2.28 1.49 -9.79
CA PHE A 205 -1.67 2.32 -10.84
C PHE A 205 -2.69 3.29 -11.45
#